data_AF-A0A2W7AFI2-F1
#
_entry.id   AF-A0A2W7AFI2-F1
#
_cell.length_a   1.000
_cell.length_b   1.000
_cell.length_c   1.000
_cell.angle_alpha   90.00
_cell.angle_beta   90.00
_cell.angle_gamma   90.00
#
_symmetry.space_group_name_H-M   'P 1'
#
loop_
_entity.id
_entity.type
_entity.pdbx_description
1 polymer ?
#
loop_
_entity_poly.entity_id
_entity_poly.type
_entity_poly.pdbx_seq_one_letter_code
_entity_poly.pdbx_strand_id
1 'polypeptide(L)' 'MQAIELDGLKKSEASELFNISRNTINLWFQRKAETGDVQVKPKLGLGTPGKITDWQKFEAFVRKHEDKTQAEMAELW' A
#
# COMPACT_ATOMS: atom_id res chain seq x y z
N MET A 1 -9.75 -7.95 -16.50
CA MET A 1 -11.23 -7.81 -16.41
C MET A 1 -11.85 -7.37 -17.72
N GLN A 2 -11.17 -6.53 -18.51
CA GLN A 2 -11.59 -6.17 -19.86
C GLN A 2 -12.00 -7.37 -20.72
N ALA A 3 -11.27 -8.50 -20.69
CA ALA A 3 -11.68 -9.70 -21.41
C ALA A 3 -13.08 -10.24 -21.04
N ILE A 4 -13.52 -10.07 -19.79
CA ILE A 4 -14.83 -10.53 -19.32
C ILE A 4 -15.90 -9.44 -19.53
N GLU A 5 -15.53 -8.17 -19.38
CA GLU A 5 -16.46 -7.04 -19.43
C GLU A 5 -16.67 -6.45 -20.83
N LEU A 6 -15.63 -6.45 -21.67
CA LEU A 6 -15.60 -5.89 -23.02
C LEU A 6 -15.62 -6.98 -24.07
N ASP A 7 -14.80 -8.02 -23.91
CA ASP A 7 -14.70 -9.12 -24.89
C ASP A 7 -15.74 -10.23 -24.64
N GLY A 8 -16.54 -10.11 -23.55
CA GLY A 8 -17.65 -11.00 -23.25
C GLY A 8 -17.27 -12.41 -22.79
N LEU A 9 -16.01 -12.68 -22.45
CA LEU A 9 -15.59 -13.98 -21.95
C LEU A 9 -16.31 -14.33 -20.65
N LYS A 10 -16.70 -15.59 -20.50
CA LYS A 10 -17.16 -16.10 -19.21
C LYS A 10 -15.99 -16.18 -18.23
N LYS A 11 -16.29 -16.06 -16.94
CA LYS A 11 -15.28 -16.23 -15.86
C LYS A 11 -14.57 -17.59 -15.92
N SER A 12 -15.24 -18.63 -16.42
CA SER A 12 -14.65 -19.96 -16.64
C SER A 12 -13.62 -19.94 -17.76
N GLU A 13 -13.95 -19.35 -18.90
CA GLU A 13 -13.07 -19.25 -20.06
C GLU A 13 -11.85 -18.39 -19.74
N ALA A 14 -12.06 -17.26 -19.05
CA ALA A 14 -10.96 -16.43 -18.57
C ALA A 14 -10.07 -17.17 -17.55
N SER A 15 -10.64 -18.06 -16.73
CA SER A 15 -9.87 -18.85 -15.77
C SER A 15 -8.92 -19.82 -16.47
N GLU A 16 -9.41 -20.50 -17.50
CA GLU A 16 -8.63 -21.43 -18.32
C GLU A 16 -7.61 -20.69 -19.18
N LEU A 17 -8.03 -19.62 -19.86
CA LEU A 17 -7.19 -18.84 -20.78
C LEU A 17 -6.02 -18.17 -20.07
N PHE A 18 -6.26 -17.55 -18.91
CA PHE A 18 -5.23 -16.84 -18.17
C PHE A 18 -4.57 -17.70 -17.08
N ASN A 19 -5.00 -18.95 -16.91
CA ASN A 19 -4.55 -19.85 -15.85
C ASN A 19 -4.63 -19.21 -14.44
N ILE A 20 -5.71 -18.44 -14.21
CA ILE A 20 -6.00 -17.77 -12.94
C ILE A 20 -7.19 -18.47 -12.32
N SER A 21 -7.15 -18.72 -11.01
CA SER A 21 -8.28 -19.36 -10.34
C SER A 21 -9.56 -18.53 -10.46
N ARG A 22 -10.71 -19.19 -10.67
CA ARG A 22 -12.03 -18.55 -10.66
C ARG A 22 -12.28 -17.73 -9.39
N ASN A 23 -11.72 -18.17 -8.26
CA ASN A 23 -11.81 -17.46 -6.99
C ASN A 23 -11.11 -16.09 -7.04
N THR A 24 -9.89 -16.05 -7.59
CA THR A 24 -9.14 -14.80 -7.77
C THR A 24 -9.89 -13.82 -8.67
N ILE A 25 -10.48 -14.32 -9.77
CA ILE A 25 -11.31 -13.51 -10.68
C ILE A 25 -12.50 -12.91 -9.91
N ASN A 26 -13.20 -13.70 -9.09
CA ASN A 26 -14.30 -13.22 -8.27
C ASN A 26 -13.87 -12.15 -7.25
N LEU A 27 -12.74 -12.36 -6.57
CA LEU A 27 -12.19 -11.38 -5.62
C LEU A 27 -11.85 -10.05 -6.30
N TRP A 28 -11.34 -10.08 -7.52
CA TRP A 28 -11.08 -8.88 -8.31
C TRP A 28 -12.38 -8.14 -8.67
N PHE A 29 -13.43 -8.85 -9.09
CA PHE A 29 -14.72 -8.22 -9.34
C PHE A 29 -15.32 -7.57 -8.09
N GLN A 30 -15.27 -8.27 -6.95
CA GLN A 30 -15.74 -7.72 -5.68
C GLN A 30 -14.95 -6.46 -5.29
N ARG A 31 -13.63 -6.52 -5.40
CA ARG A 31 -12.75 -5.38 -5.10
C ARG A 31 -13.02 -4.18 -6.02
N LYS A 32 -13.26 -4.43 -7.31
CA LYS A 32 -13.65 -3.39 -8.27
C LYS A 32 -14.99 -2.75 -7.89
N ALA A 33 -15.97 -3.53 -7.44
CA ALA A 33 -17.25 -3.00 -6.98
C ALA A 33 -17.11 -2.15 -5.71
N GLU A 34 -16.19 -2.51 -4.80
CA GLU A 34 -15.93 -1.78 -3.55
C GLU A 34 -15.09 -0.51 -3.75
N THR A 35 -14.07 -0.56 -4.61
CA THR A 35 -13.03 0.49 -4.70
C THR A 35 -12.96 1.19 -6.05
N GLY A 36 -13.71 0.72 -7.06
CA GLY A 36 -13.62 1.17 -8.45
C GLY A 36 -12.42 0.59 -9.23
N ASP A 37 -11.49 -0.10 -8.54
CA ASP A 37 -10.25 -0.58 -9.12
C ASP A 37 -9.85 -1.97 -8.57
N VAL A 38 -8.89 -2.63 -9.21
CA VAL A 38 -8.35 -3.96 -8.85
C VAL A 38 -6.89 -3.90 -8.45
N GLN A 39 -6.33 -2.69 -8.32
CA GLN A 39 -4.98 -2.50 -7.79
C GLN A 39 -4.79 -3.24 -6.47
N VAL A 40 -3.60 -3.81 -6.34
CA VAL A 40 -3.17 -4.52 -5.14
C VAL A 40 -3.35 -3.59 -3.93
N LYS A 41 -3.83 -4.12 -2.79
CA LYS A 41 -3.82 -3.32 -1.56
C LYS A 41 -2.37 -2.86 -1.34
N PRO A 42 -2.12 -1.56 -1.13
CA PRO A 42 -0.79 -1.13 -0.75
C PRO A 42 -0.39 -1.99 0.45
N LYS A 43 0.74 -2.69 0.34
CA LYS A 43 1.31 -3.36 1.49
C LYS A 43 1.57 -2.22 2.47
N LEU A 44 0.74 -2.11 3.52
CA LEU A 44 1.17 -1.37 4.70
C LEU A 44 2.46 -2.05 5.09
N GLY A 45 3.59 -1.41 4.80
CA GLY A 45 4.86 -1.91 5.27
C GLY A 45 4.67 -2.13 6.76
N LEU A 46 4.85 -3.37 7.23
CA LEU A 46 5.24 -3.63 8.61
C LEU A 46 6.65 -3.06 8.80
N GLY A 47 6.85 -1.78 8.49
CA GLY A 47 7.94 -1.01 9.00
C GLY A 47 7.53 -0.61 10.39
N THR A 48 8.42 -0.81 11.35
CA THR A 48 8.34 -0.16 12.66
C THR A 48 7.90 1.29 12.43
N PRO A 49 6.87 1.80 13.13
CA PRO A 49 6.51 3.21 13.01
C PRO A 49 7.79 4.03 13.14
N GLY A 50 8.04 4.93 12.18
CA GLY A 50 9.28 5.69 12.15
C GLY A 50 9.54 6.33 13.51
N LYS A 51 10.78 6.30 13.99
CA LYS A 51 11.17 6.90 15.29
C LYS A 51 10.75 8.37 15.42
N ILE A 52 10.48 9.01 14.28
CA ILE A 52 9.92 10.36 14.18
C ILE A 52 8.47 10.20 13.70
N THR A 53 7.55 10.29 14.64
CA THR A 53 6.10 10.24 14.38
C THR A 53 5.50 11.64 14.19
N ASP A 54 6.19 12.67 14.68
CA ASP A 54 5.74 14.06 14.68
C ASP A 54 6.85 14.95 14.11
N TRP A 55 6.69 15.35 12.85
CA TRP A 55 7.65 16.17 12.12
C TRP A 55 7.77 17.59 12.68
N GLN A 56 6.69 18.15 13.23
CA GLN A 56 6.73 19.50 13.80
C GLN A 56 7.51 19.53 15.11
N LYS A 57 7.31 18.52 15.97
CA LYS A 57 8.12 18.37 17.19
C LYS A 57 9.59 18.11 16.88
N PHE A 58 9.87 17.30 15.86
CA PHE A 58 11.23 17.03 15.43
C PHE A 58 11.92 18.29 14.90
N GLU A 59 11.22 19.11 14.10
CA GLU A 59 11.76 20.38 13.62
C GLU A 59 12.10 21.34 14.78
N ALA A 60 11.20 21.48 15.75
CA ALA A 60 11.45 22.32 16.94
C ALA A 60 12.62 21.79 17.78
N PHE A 61 12.76 20.47 17.88
CA PHE A 61 13.85 19.81 18.58
C PHE A 61 15.21 20.06 17.90
N VAL A 62 15.28 19.91 16.57
CA VAL A 62 16.52 20.17 15.80
C VAL A 62 16.92 21.64 15.91
N ARG A 63 15.97 22.57 15.80
CA ARG A 63 16.25 24.01 15.97
C ARG A 63 16.75 24.36 17.38
N LYS A 64 16.28 23.64 18.41
CA LYS A 64 16.71 23.85 19.80
C LYS A 64 18.11 23.29 20.08
N HIS A 65 18.56 22.33 19.30
CA HIS A 65 19.81 21.59 19.51
C HIS A 65 20.77 21.72 18.32
N GLU A 66 20.65 22.77 17.51
CA GLU A 66 21.45 22.97 16.28
C GLU A 66 22.98 22.94 16.51
N ASP A 67 23.40 23.15 17.76
CA ASP A 67 24.77 23.10 18.25
C ASP A 67 25.30 21.67 18.50
N LYS A 68 24.42 20.67 18.50
CA LYS A 68 24.75 19.28 18.85
C LYS A 68 24.93 18.39 17.64
N THR A 69 25.73 17.34 17.80
CA THR A 69 25.89 16.31 16.77
C THR A 69 24.67 15.40 16.72
N GLN A 70 24.48 14.70 15.59
CA GLN A 70 23.36 13.76 15.42
C GLN A 70 23.36 12.63 16.47
N ALA A 71 24.53 12.22 16.97
CA ALA A 71 24.64 11.20 18.02
C ALA A 71 24.10 11.72 19.36
N GLU A 72 24.46 12.94 19.75
CA GLU A 72 23.98 13.58 20.98
C GLU A 72 22.49 13.92 20.89
N MET A 73 22.01 14.33 19.71
CA MET A 73 20.57 14.52 19.46
C MET A 73 19.79 13.22 19.60
N ALA A 74 20.36 12.09 19.17
CA ALA A 74 19.70 10.78 19.27
C ALA A 74 19.59 10.26 20.72
N GLU A 75 20.44 10.73 21.64
CA GLU A 75 20.29 10.45 23.08
C GLU A 75 19.22 11.32 23.75
N LEU A 76 18.90 12.47 23.15
CA LEU A 76 17.95 13.45 23.68
C LEU A 76 16.53 13.31 23.11
N TRP A 77 16.35 12.46 22.08
CA TRP A 77 15.10 12.19 21.37
C TRP A 77 14.54 10.81 21.67
#